data_AF-A0AAD5TZ06-F1
#
_entry.id   AF-A0AAD5TZ06-F1
#
_cell.length_a   1.000
_cell.length_b   1.000
_cell.length_c   1.000
_cell.angle_alpha   90.00
_cell.angle_beta   90.00
_cell.angle_gamma   90.00
#
_symmetry.space_group_name_H-M   'P 1'
#
loop_
_entity.id
_entity.type
_entity.pdbx_description
1 polymer ?
#
loop_
_entity_poly.entity_id
_entity_poly.type
_entity_poly.pdbx_seq_one_letter_code
_entity_poly.pdbx_strand_id
1 'polypeptide(L)'
;MPDFKALDSGWFKPGTCVDGQPELPLSDQDYYPRCVLPWGDGYIRSTSWTLNGISISVGVQAFFYISLGALADHGNLRKKLMMLFTWLGVLCCLLLAIPFPKELYWLPAILSIGVSLCLGSASVFYNSYLPIITEATPELIEYKKIESDSIKIEEKAESISNYYSIYASGLGMLGVAVLFAQVELKADRITIALLVILSPLFAFVGNHLFLFIQRKVHARAKTMLQVCLFGYILISIYGILGLTSLPVGFKPVNMLLLNDKCVLNTNSEGQQYYDGEGCKKIAWELYVFAVFHGLLLGPLNSFSRVIFSELIPTGSESEFFSFYAITDKGTSWIGPLIVGALNNGGGTLRYSFLYFLISFAVPIPILYFLNLHKGKEDAIKFAKLNEVEK
;
A
#
# COMPACT_ATOMS: atom_id res chain seq x y z
N MET A 1 38.66 24.34 -8.44
CA MET A 1 37.44 23.93 -7.69
C MET A 1 36.26 24.34 -8.54
N PRO A 2 35.47 23.42 -9.10
CA PRO A 2 34.25 23.84 -9.79
C PRO A 2 33.19 24.17 -8.73
N ASP A 3 32.72 25.42 -8.78
CA ASP A 3 31.55 25.92 -8.07
C ASP A 3 30.31 25.10 -8.45
N PHE A 4 29.79 24.31 -7.51
CA PHE A 4 28.48 23.68 -7.64
C PHE A 4 27.39 24.68 -7.26
N LYS A 5 26.89 25.43 -8.25
CA LYS A 5 25.58 26.09 -8.17
C LYS A 5 24.48 25.04 -8.36
N ALA A 6 24.13 24.32 -7.30
CA ALA A 6 22.80 23.72 -7.24
C ALA A 6 21.79 24.85 -6.99
N LEU A 7 20.62 24.82 -7.65
CA LEU A 7 19.58 25.83 -7.52
C LEU A 7 19.16 26.02 -6.05
N ASP A 8 19.73 27.05 -5.43
CA ASP A 8 19.38 27.62 -4.13
C ASP A 8 18.00 28.29 -4.25
N SER A 9 16.95 27.46 -4.31
CA SER A 9 15.59 27.97 -4.53
C SER A 9 14.88 28.40 -3.25
N GLY A 10 15.48 28.23 -2.06
CA GLY A 10 14.83 28.55 -0.77
C GLY A 10 13.63 27.65 -0.39
N TRP A 11 13.16 26.82 -1.32
CA TRP A 11 12.02 25.91 -1.16
C TRP A 11 12.46 24.48 -0.81
N PHE A 12 11.75 23.85 0.12
CA PHE A 12 11.76 22.42 0.41
C PHE A 12 11.35 21.63 -0.84
N LYS A 13 12.32 20.98 -1.48
CA LYS A 13 12.06 19.94 -2.48
C LYS A 13 12.37 18.58 -1.86
N PRO A 14 11.51 17.56 -2.03
CA PRO A 14 11.85 16.18 -1.66
C PRO A 14 13.14 15.78 -2.40
N GLY A 15 14.22 15.54 -1.66
CA GLY A 15 15.52 15.16 -2.22
C GLY A 15 16.51 16.31 -2.51
N THR A 16 16.22 17.57 -2.17
CA THR A 16 17.26 18.61 -2.11
C THR A 16 17.84 18.71 -0.70
N CYS A 17 19.16 18.61 -0.62
CA CYS A 17 19.91 18.72 0.61
C CYS A 17 19.83 20.16 1.14
N VAL A 18 19.75 20.33 2.47
CA VAL A 18 19.92 21.64 3.10
C VAL A 18 21.41 21.93 3.11
N ASP A 19 21.82 23.07 2.54
CA ASP A 19 23.24 23.47 2.52
C ASP A 19 23.79 23.56 3.95
N GLY A 20 24.88 22.82 4.22
CA GLY A 20 25.80 23.12 5.32
C GLY A 20 25.95 22.14 6.50
N GLN A 21 25.59 20.84 6.42
CA GLN A 21 25.80 19.88 7.54
C GLN A 21 26.25 18.49 7.05
N PRO A 22 26.96 17.70 7.90
CA PRO A 22 28.14 16.94 7.53
C PRO A 22 27.84 15.74 6.63
N GLU A 23 28.64 15.61 5.58
CA GLU A 23 28.77 14.37 4.82
C GLU A 23 29.12 13.25 5.81
N LEU A 24 28.16 12.36 6.10
CA LEU A 24 28.49 11.05 6.68
C LEU A 24 29.58 10.43 5.80
N PRO A 25 30.67 9.89 6.37
CA PRO A 25 31.82 9.46 5.60
C PRO A 25 31.38 8.56 4.46
N LEU A 26 31.76 8.97 3.25
CA LEU A 26 31.52 8.25 2.01
C LEU A 26 32.18 6.87 2.16
N SER A 27 31.38 5.82 2.28
CA SER A 27 31.82 4.50 1.86
C SER A 27 32.10 4.59 0.36
N ASP A 28 33.23 4.06 -0.11
CA ASP A 28 33.76 4.14 -1.49
C ASP A 28 32.79 3.73 -2.62
N GLN A 29 31.55 3.32 -2.30
CA GLN A 29 30.48 2.97 -3.24
C GLN A 29 29.40 4.06 -3.46
N ASP A 30 29.39 5.15 -2.70
CA ASP A 30 28.33 6.17 -2.75
C ASP A 30 28.79 7.47 -3.43
N TYR A 31 28.68 7.55 -4.77
CA TYR A 31 29.13 8.68 -5.59
C TYR A 31 28.25 9.96 -5.50
N TYR A 32 27.30 10.07 -4.56
CA TYR A 32 26.41 11.23 -4.42
C TYR A 32 26.14 11.61 -2.95
N PRO A 33 25.98 12.91 -2.64
CA PRO A 33 25.65 13.37 -1.29
C PRO A 33 24.28 12.82 -0.86
N ARG A 34 24.24 12.13 0.29
CA ARG A 34 23.00 11.63 0.88
C ARG A 34 22.25 12.80 1.51
N CYS A 35 21.05 13.12 1.01
CA CYS A 35 20.24 14.17 1.64
C CYS A 35 19.62 13.65 2.96
N VAL A 36 19.91 14.38 4.03
CA VAL A 36 19.42 14.10 5.38
C VAL A 36 18.55 15.26 5.88
N LEU A 37 17.57 14.93 6.71
CA LEU A 37 16.66 15.87 7.35
C LEU A 37 16.78 15.73 8.88
N PRO A 38 16.63 16.84 9.62
CA PRO A 38 16.62 16.80 11.08
C PRO A 38 15.43 16.00 11.62
N TRP A 39 15.70 15.15 12.62
CA TRP A 39 14.73 14.29 13.27
C TRP A 39 15.12 14.06 14.73
N GLY A 40 14.38 14.68 15.66
CA GLY A 40 14.77 14.74 17.07
C GLY A 40 16.12 15.45 17.23
N ASP A 41 17.01 14.86 18.02
CA ASP A 41 18.37 15.37 18.24
C ASP A 41 19.38 14.95 17.14
N GLY A 42 18.92 14.24 16.11
CA GLY A 42 19.77 13.68 15.05
C GLY A 42 19.29 13.98 13.63
N TYR A 43 19.91 13.30 12.67
CA TYR A 43 19.57 13.41 11.26
C TYR A 43 19.22 12.03 10.70
N ILE A 44 18.20 11.97 9.85
CA ILE A 44 17.79 10.76 9.13
C ILE A 44 17.75 11.03 7.63
N ARG A 45 17.85 9.98 6.83
CA ARG A 45 17.73 10.09 5.36
C ARG A 45 16.37 10.65 4.97
N SER A 46 16.31 11.50 3.95
CA SER A 46 15.07 12.10 3.45
C SER A 46 13.98 11.06 3.12
N THR A 47 14.37 9.87 2.70
CA THR A 47 13.47 8.74 2.48
C THR A 47 12.95 8.07 3.72
N SER A 48 13.83 7.85 4.71
CA SER A 48 13.40 7.38 6.01
C SER A 48 12.48 8.39 6.67
N TRP A 49 12.72 9.70 6.48
CA TRP A 49 11.84 10.76 6.95
C TRP A 49 10.43 10.60 6.38
N THR A 50 10.29 10.42 5.07
CA THR A 50 8.97 10.24 4.45
C THR A 50 8.31 8.93 4.89
N LEU A 51 9.06 7.83 4.97
CA LEU A 51 8.54 6.52 5.39
C LEU A 51 8.07 6.51 6.86
N ASN A 52 8.84 7.15 7.74
CA ASN A 52 8.46 7.34 9.13
C ASN A 52 7.24 8.26 9.24
N GLY A 53 7.19 9.33 8.44
CA GLY A 53 6.01 10.20 8.33
C GLY A 53 4.76 9.42 7.94
N ILE A 54 4.81 8.61 6.88
CA ILE A 54 3.70 7.73 6.48
C ILE A 54 3.31 6.78 7.60
N SER A 55 4.29 6.16 8.27
CA SER A 55 4.01 5.25 9.38
C SER A 55 3.26 5.95 10.51
N ILE A 56 3.74 7.12 10.97
CA ILE A 56 3.07 7.91 12.01
C ILE A 56 1.66 8.29 11.56
N SER A 57 1.49 8.79 10.33
CA SER A 57 0.20 9.15 9.77
C SER A 57 -0.80 8.00 9.82
N VAL A 58 -0.40 6.82 9.34
CA VAL A 58 -1.24 5.62 9.28
C VAL A 58 -1.48 5.04 10.69
N GLY A 59 -0.50 5.15 11.59
CA GLY A 59 -0.64 4.73 12.97
C GLY A 59 -1.70 5.57 13.71
N VAL A 60 -1.62 6.89 13.61
CA VAL A 60 -2.63 7.81 14.18
C VAL A 60 -3.99 7.58 13.53
N GLN A 61 -4.03 7.35 12.21
CA GLN A 61 -5.23 6.99 11.47
C GLN A 61 -5.90 5.73 12.01
N ALA A 62 -5.15 4.68 12.35
CA ALA A 62 -5.71 3.44 12.89
C ALA A 62 -6.47 3.68 14.20
N PHE A 63 -5.95 4.50 15.12
CA PHE A 63 -6.64 4.85 16.37
C PHE A 63 -7.92 5.66 16.13
N PHE A 64 -7.87 6.63 15.21
CA PHE A 64 -9.05 7.42 14.82
C PHE A 64 -10.10 6.55 14.12
N TYR A 65 -9.68 5.60 13.28
CA TYR A 65 -10.55 4.69 12.55
C TYR A 65 -11.44 3.88 13.50
N ILE A 66 -10.85 3.31 14.56
CA ILE A 66 -11.57 2.55 15.60
C ILE A 66 -12.60 3.43 16.30
N SER A 67 -12.20 4.65 16.65
CA SER A 67 -13.07 5.58 17.38
C SER A 67 -14.26 6.07 16.53
N LEU A 68 -14.03 6.36 15.25
CA LEU A 68 -15.06 6.84 14.32
C LEU A 68 -16.00 5.74 13.83
N GLY A 69 -15.59 4.46 13.90
CA GLY A 69 -16.46 3.32 13.56
C GLY A 69 -17.77 3.33 14.36
N ALA A 70 -17.67 3.46 15.69
CA ALA A 70 -18.85 3.53 16.56
C ALA A 70 -19.77 4.72 16.22
N LEU A 71 -19.20 5.85 15.82
CA LEU A 71 -19.95 7.04 15.38
C LEU A 71 -20.61 6.83 14.01
N ALA A 72 -19.96 6.09 13.11
CA ALA A 72 -20.52 5.72 11.83
C ALA A 72 -21.72 4.78 12.02
N ASP A 73 -21.68 3.86 12.98
CA ASP A 73 -22.79 2.94 13.22
C ASP A 73 -24.02 3.64 13.80
N HIS A 74 -23.84 4.67 14.62
CA HIS A 74 -24.94 5.40 15.26
C HIS A 74 -24.98 6.89 14.85
N GLY A 75 -25.59 7.21 13.70
CA GLY A 75 -25.89 8.61 13.38
C GLY A 75 -26.51 8.89 12.01
N ASN A 76 -27.41 9.88 11.94
CA ASN A 76 -27.95 10.42 10.68
C ASN A 76 -26.97 11.35 9.94
N LEU A 77 -25.77 11.53 10.49
CA LEU A 77 -24.75 12.47 10.01
C LEU A 77 -23.70 11.81 9.10
N ARG A 78 -23.74 10.49 8.86
CA ARG A 78 -22.77 9.72 8.06
C ARG A 78 -22.36 10.43 6.76
N LYS A 79 -23.33 10.86 5.94
CA LYS A 79 -23.07 11.55 4.65
C LYS A 79 -22.38 12.89 4.85
N LYS A 80 -22.82 13.68 5.85
CA LYS A 80 -22.24 15.00 6.14
C LYS A 80 -20.80 14.87 6.64
N LEU A 81 -20.53 13.91 7.53
CA LEU A 81 -19.19 13.62 8.04
C LEU A 81 -18.28 13.08 6.95
N MET A 82 -18.75 12.14 6.12
CA MET A 82 -18.02 11.65 4.96
C MET A 82 -17.60 12.80 4.04
N MET A 83 -18.55 13.67 3.65
CA MET A 83 -18.26 14.84 2.81
C MET A 83 -17.30 15.82 3.47
N LEU A 84 -17.45 16.07 4.78
CA LEU A 84 -16.56 16.94 5.55
C LEU A 84 -15.11 16.44 5.49
N PHE A 85 -14.87 15.17 5.83
CA PHE A 85 -13.53 14.59 5.80
C PHE A 85 -12.96 14.53 4.38
N THR A 86 -13.77 14.24 3.38
CA THR A 86 -13.33 14.28 1.98
C THR A 86 -12.87 15.68 1.58
N TRP A 87 -13.66 16.72 1.85
CA TRP A 87 -13.27 18.11 1.51
C TRP A 87 -12.07 18.60 2.32
N LEU A 88 -11.99 18.22 3.60
CA LEU A 88 -10.82 18.53 4.43
C LEU A 88 -9.55 17.85 3.89
N GLY A 89 -9.66 16.57 3.47
CA GLY A 89 -8.56 15.84 2.84
C GLY A 89 -8.12 16.47 1.52
N VAL A 90 -9.06 16.87 0.66
CA VAL A 90 -8.77 17.61 -0.59
C VAL A 90 -8.04 18.91 -0.29
N LEU A 91 -8.49 19.68 0.71
CA LEU A 91 -7.83 20.91 1.12
C LEU A 91 -6.38 20.66 1.57
N CYS A 92 -6.15 19.64 2.41
CA CYS A 92 -4.80 19.26 2.84
C CYS A 92 -3.91 18.84 1.65
N CYS A 93 -4.45 18.08 0.69
CA CYS A 93 -3.74 17.72 -0.54
C CYS A 93 -3.38 18.94 -1.40
N LEU A 94 -4.30 19.90 -1.54
CA LEU A 94 -4.04 21.13 -2.29
C LEU A 94 -2.98 22.00 -1.61
N LEU A 95 -2.99 22.08 -0.28
CA LEU A 95 -1.95 22.78 0.48
C LEU A 95 -0.58 22.11 0.32
N LEU A 96 -0.52 20.78 0.26
CA LEU A 96 0.73 20.05 -0.01
C LEU A 96 1.33 20.31 -1.39
N ALA A 97 0.52 20.73 -2.37
CA ALA A 97 1.00 21.05 -3.71
C ALA A 97 1.76 22.39 -3.78
N ILE A 98 1.65 23.22 -2.74
CA ILE A 98 2.34 24.51 -2.65
C ILE A 98 3.79 24.27 -2.21
N PRO A 99 4.79 24.93 -2.82
CA PRO A 99 6.17 24.83 -2.35
C PRO A 99 6.30 25.44 -0.95
N PHE A 100 7.04 24.78 -0.05
CA PHE A 100 7.26 25.23 1.33
C PHE A 100 8.68 25.76 1.49
N PRO A 101 8.96 26.78 2.30
CA PRO A 101 10.34 27.17 2.61
C PRO A 101 11.05 26.11 3.46
N LYS A 102 12.39 26.02 3.37
CA LYS A 102 13.20 25.00 4.08
C LYS A 102 13.00 24.96 5.60
N GLU A 103 12.72 26.10 6.22
CA GLU A 103 12.48 26.24 7.67
C GLU A 103 11.16 25.58 8.12
N LEU A 104 10.21 25.40 7.19
CA LEU A 104 8.91 24.79 7.43
C LEU A 104 8.84 23.33 6.96
N TYR A 105 9.97 22.59 6.95
CA TYR A 105 10.01 21.19 6.52
C TYR A 105 9.05 20.26 7.31
N TRP A 106 8.69 20.64 8.55
CA TRP A 106 7.74 19.91 9.39
C TRP A 106 6.28 20.07 8.95
N LEU A 107 5.94 21.16 8.25
CA LEU A 107 4.57 21.46 7.84
C LEU A 107 4.01 20.46 6.81
N PRO A 108 4.75 20.08 5.75
CA PRO A 108 4.36 18.97 4.87
C PRO A 108 4.13 17.64 5.59
N ALA A 109 4.87 17.37 6.67
CA ALA A 109 4.68 16.16 7.47
C ALA A 109 3.32 16.18 8.17
N ILE A 110 2.98 17.30 8.82
CA ILE A 110 1.69 17.49 9.51
C ILE A 110 0.53 17.43 8.51
N LEU A 111 0.66 18.10 7.36
CA LEU A 111 -0.35 18.06 6.31
C LEU A 111 -0.52 16.64 5.75
N SER A 112 0.55 15.86 5.62
CA SER A 112 0.47 14.45 5.21
C SER A 112 -0.28 13.58 6.23
N ILE A 113 -0.09 13.83 7.52
CA ILE A 113 -0.90 13.19 8.58
C ILE A 113 -2.37 13.56 8.41
N GLY A 114 -2.66 14.85 8.19
CA GLY A 114 -4.02 15.34 7.93
C GLY A 114 -4.69 14.65 6.74
N VAL A 115 -3.96 14.48 5.62
CA VAL A 115 -4.45 13.75 4.44
C VAL A 115 -4.78 12.29 4.78
N SER A 116 -3.86 11.57 5.43
CA SER A 116 -4.08 10.16 5.81
C SER A 116 -5.26 9.99 6.78
N LEU A 117 -5.40 10.88 7.77
CA LEU A 117 -6.53 10.89 8.70
C LEU A 117 -7.86 11.11 7.99
N CYS A 118 -7.91 12.08 7.08
CA CYS A 118 -9.11 12.38 6.31
C CYS A 118 -9.48 11.22 5.38
N LEU A 119 -8.49 10.63 4.70
CA LEU A 119 -8.68 9.45 3.85
C LEU A 119 -9.23 8.27 4.66
N GLY A 120 -8.64 7.98 5.82
CA GLY A 120 -9.11 6.93 6.73
C GLY A 120 -10.53 7.18 7.22
N SER A 121 -10.80 8.37 7.73
CA SER A 121 -12.11 8.75 8.27
C SER A 121 -13.20 8.68 7.19
N ALA A 122 -12.93 9.19 5.99
CA ALA A 122 -13.86 9.08 4.86
C ALA A 122 -14.15 7.63 4.49
N SER A 123 -13.13 6.75 4.54
CA SER A 123 -13.29 5.33 4.25
C SER A 123 -14.13 4.58 5.29
N VAL A 124 -14.10 4.97 6.58
CA VAL A 124 -15.00 4.41 7.63
C VAL A 124 -16.46 4.66 7.24
N PHE A 125 -16.80 5.93 6.96
CA PHE A 125 -18.18 6.27 6.61
C PHE A 125 -18.60 5.66 5.28
N TYR A 126 -17.69 5.56 4.30
CA TYR A 126 -17.94 4.84 3.04
C TYR A 126 -18.28 3.37 3.29
N ASN A 127 -17.49 2.67 4.13
CA ASN A 127 -17.75 1.27 4.46
C ASN A 127 -19.11 1.08 5.15
N SER A 128 -19.54 2.04 5.99
CA SER A 128 -20.87 2.01 6.61
C SER A 128 -22.03 2.18 5.61
N TYR A 129 -21.77 2.73 4.42
CA TYR A 129 -22.77 2.87 3.35
C TYR A 129 -22.86 1.65 2.45
N LEU A 130 -21.83 0.82 2.43
CA LEU A 130 -21.73 -0.31 1.53
C LEU A 130 -22.89 -1.32 1.70
N PRO A 131 -23.35 -1.66 2.93
CA PRO A 131 -24.54 -2.51 3.10
C PRO A 131 -25.80 -1.87 2.51
N ILE A 132 -26.01 -0.57 2.75
CA ILE A 132 -27.18 0.17 2.25
C ILE A 132 -27.20 0.19 0.71
N ILE A 133 -26.03 0.39 0.10
CA ILE A 133 -25.87 0.33 -1.37
C ILE A 133 -26.18 -1.08 -1.88
N THR A 134 -25.66 -2.09 -1.20
CA THR A 134 -25.87 -3.51 -1.55
C THR A 134 -27.35 -3.88 -1.49
N GLU A 135 -28.08 -3.43 -0.47
CA GLU A 135 -29.52 -3.66 -0.33
C GLU A 135 -30.35 -3.06 -1.47
N ALA A 136 -29.88 -1.98 -2.08
CA ALA A 136 -30.53 -1.33 -3.20
C ALA A 136 -30.19 -1.95 -4.57
N THR A 137 -29.31 -2.96 -4.62
CA THR A 137 -28.91 -3.57 -5.91
C THR A 137 -30.03 -4.44 -6.50
N PRO A 138 -30.29 -4.35 -7.82
CA PRO A 138 -31.29 -5.19 -8.48
C PRO A 138 -31.05 -6.68 -8.28
N GLU A 139 -29.78 -7.11 -8.30
CA GLU A 139 -29.38 -8.51 -8.12
C GLU A 139 -29.81 -9.07 -6.77
N LEU A 140 -29.60 -8.33 -5.67
CA LEU A 140 -30.00 -8.77 -4.34
C LEU A 140 -31.52 -8.72 -4.16
N ILE A 141 -32.18 -7.71 -4.75
CA ILE A 141 -33.65 -7.58 -4.71
C ILE A 141 -34.32 -8.75 -5.42
N GLU A 142 -33.79 -9.20 -6.56
CA GLU A 142 -34.29 -10.39 -7.26
C GLU A 142 -34.01 -11.67 -6.49
N TYR A 143 -32.82 -11.80 -5.90
CA TYR A 143 -32.46 -12.96 -5.08
C TYR A 143 -33.36 -13.10 -3.84
N LYS A 144 -33.66 -11.98 -3.15
CA LYS A 144 -34.61 -11.91 -2.01
C LYS A 144 -36.04 -12.33 -2.38
N LYS A 145 -36.42 -12.31 -3.67
CA LYS A 145 -37.75 -12.80 -4.13
C LYS A 145 -37.80 -14.32 -4.26
N ILE A 146 -36.66 -14.96 -4.50
CA ILE A 146 -36.56 -16.39 -4.84
C ILE A 146 -36.17 -17.19 -3.60
N GLU A 147 -35.24 -16.67 -2.80
CA GLU A 147 -34.74 -17.31 -1.60
C GLU A 147 -35.39 -16.67 -0.37
N SER A 148 -35.88 -17.50 0.56
CA SER A 148 -36.51 -17.04 1.83
C SER A 148 -35.61 -17.23 3.05
N ASP A 149 -34.51 -17.97 2.89
CA ASP A 149 -33.51 -18.19 3.93
C ASP A 149 -32.70 -16.91 4.15
N SER A 150 -32.85 -16.30 5.32
CA SER A 150 -32.17 -15.04 5.69
C SER A 150 -30.65 -15.17 5.62
N ILE A 151 -30.11 -16.35 5.94
CA ILE A 151 -28.67 -16.59 5.98
C ILE A 151 -28.08 -16.54 4.57
N LYS A 152 -28.72 -17.18 3.60
CA LYS A 152 -28.26 -17.17 2.19
C LYS A 152 -28.40 -15.80 1.55
N ILE A 153 -29.44 -15.05 1.92
CA ILE A 153 -29.61 -13.66 1.48
C ILE A 153 -28.46 -12.79 1.98
N GLU A 154 -28.08 -12.95 3.24
CA GLU A 154 -26.98 -12.21 3.87
C GLU A 154 -25.62 -12.58 3.26
N GLU A 155 -25.38 -13.87 2.99
CA GLU A 155 -24.18 -14.34 2.27
C GLU A 155 -24.09 -13.73 0.85
N LYS A 156 -25.22 -13.67 0.13
CA LYS A 156 -25.29 -13.04 -1.20
C LYS A 156 -25.06 -11.52 -1.12
N ALA A 157 -25.64 -10.86 -0.12
CA ALA A 157 -25.44 -9.44 0.13
C ALA A 157 -23.97 -9.13 0.45
N GLU A 158 -23.34 -9.95 1.28
CA GLU A 158 -21.93 -9.80 1.61
C GLU A 158 -21.03 -9.97 0.39
N SER A 159 -21.32 -10.95 -0.48
CA SER A 159 -20.60 -11.16 -1.74
C SER A 159 -20.66 -9.92 -2.66
N ILE A 160 -21.84 -9.32 -2.81
CA ILE A 160 -22.05 -8.09 -3.60
C ILE A 160 -21.34 -6.91 -2.95
N SER A 161 -21.46 -6.76 -1.63
CA SER A 161 -20.76 -5.73 -0.85
C SER A 161 -19.25 -5.83 -1.04
N ASN A 162 -18.69 -7.04 -0.93
CA ASN A 162 -17.28 -7.33 -1.16
C ASN A 162 -16.84 -6.93 -2.57
N TYR A 163 -17.67 -7.20 -3.59
CA TYR A 163 -17.43 -6.76 -4.96
C TYR A 163 -17.28 -5.23 -5.04
N TYR A 164 -18.26 -4.46 -4.55
CA TYR A 164 -18.19 -2.98 -4.56
C TYR A 164 -17.08 -2.40 -3.68
N SER A 165 -16.74 -3.06 -2.57
CA SER A 165 -15.62 -2.69 -1.71
C SER A 165 -14.29 -2.73 -2.47
N ILE A 166 -14.11 -3.74 -3.34
CA ILE A 166 -12.88 -3.92 -4.13
C ILE A 166 -12.74 -2.77 -5.15
N TYR A 167 -13.84 -2.35 -5.80
CA TYR A 167 -13.83 -1.19 -6.71
C TYR A 167 -13.38 0.10 -6.02
N ALA A 168 -13.84 0.34 -4.79
CA ALA A 168 -13.45 1.53 -4.04
C ALA A 168 -12.03 1.46 -3.46
N SER A 169 -11.60 0.28 -3.00
CA SER A 169 -10.29 0.10 -2.33
C SER A 169 -9.10 0.16 -3.29
N GLY A 170 -9.31 -0.15 -4.58
CA GLY A 170 -8.25 -0.14 -5.60
C GLY A 170 -7.57 1.22 -5.79
N LEU A 171 -8.25 2.33 -5.47
CA LEU A 171 -7.73 3.69 -5.65
C LEU A 171 -6.78 4.17 -4.52
N GLY A 172 -6.74 3.48 -3.37
CA GLY A 172 -6.08 4.00 -2.15
C GLY A 172 -4.61 3.60 -1.91
N MET A 173 -4.09 2.57 -2.58
CA MET A 173 -2.78 1.96 -2.23
C MET A 173 -1.56 2.55 -3.00
N LEU A 174 -1.48 3.88 -3.09
CA LEU A 174 -0.52 4.57 -3.98
C LEU A 174 0.83 4.98 -3.33
N GLY A 175 0.97 5.00 -2.00
CA GLY A 175 2.07 5.73 -1.33
C GLY A 175 3.45 5.08 -1.28
N VAL A 176 3.56 3.78 -1.02
CA VAL A 176 4.86 3.14 -0.68
C VAL A 176 5.68 2.77 -1.92
N ALA A 177 5.03 2.31 -3.00
CA ALA A 177 5.70 2.01 -4.26
C ALA A 177 6.27 3.27 -4.94
N VAL A 178 5.61 4.42 -4.74
CA VAL A 178 6.03 5.73 -5.26
C VAL A 178 7.35 6.18 -4.65
N LEU A 179 7.50 6.05 -3.33
CA LEU A 179 8.74 6.44 -2.65
C LEU A 179 9.92 5.58 -3.05
N PHE A 180 9.71 4.27 -3.23
CA PHE A 180 10.75 3.37 -3.73
C PHE A 180 11.20 3.76 -5.15
N ALA A 181 10.26 4.01 -6.06
CA ALA A 181 10.55 4.40 -7.44
C ALA A 181 11.24 5.78 -7.54
N GLN A 182 10.83 6.75 -6.71
CA GLN A 182 11.39 8.09 -6.68
C GLN A 182 12.86 8.12 -6.24
N VAL A 183 13.22 7.28 -5.26
CA VAL A 183 14.47 7.47 -4.52
C VAL A 183 15.55 6.54 -5.06
N GLU A 184 15.25 5.26 -5.21
CA GLU A 184 16.28 4.28 -5.57
C GLU A 184 16.60 4.32 -7.06
N LEU A 185 15.64 4.74 -7.88
CA LEU A 185 15.70 4.57 -9.32
C LEU A 185 15.72 5.90 -10.07
N LYS A 186 15.59 7.03 -9.35
CA LYS A 186 15.59 8.40 -9.91
C LYS A 186 14.68 8.52 -11.16
N ALA A 187 13.55 7.82 -11.15
CA ALA A 187 12.65 7.74 -12.30
C ALA A 187 12.00 9.11 -12.59
N ASP A 188 11.73 9.39 -13.86
CA ASP A 188 11.10 10.64 -14.28
C ASP A 188 9.69 10.80 -13.68
N ARG A 189 9.27 12.05 -13.43
CA ARG A 189 7.98 12.39 -12.78
C ARG A 189 6.78 11.79 -13.51
N ILE A 190 6.83 11.72 -14.84
CA ILE A 190 5.78 11.11 -15.67
C ILE A 190 5.75 9.60 -15.47
N THR A 191 6.92 8.95 -15.41
CA THR A 191 7.04 7.51 -15.17
C THR A 191 6.40 7.12 -13.85
N ILE A 192 6.63 7.90 -12.79
CA ILE A 192 6.03 7.66 -11.48
C ILE A 192 4.51 7.81 -11.52
N ALA A 193 3.99 8.87 -12.17
CA ALA A 193 2.55 9.06 -12.32
C ALA A 193 1.89 7.92 -13.10
N LEU A 194 2.56 7.38 -14.13
CA LEU A 194 2.07 6.22 -14.87
C LEU A 194 2.07 4.94 -14.03
N LEU A 195 3.13 4.68 -13.23
CA LEU A 195 3.17 3.53 -12.33
C LEU A 195 2.03 3.56 -11.30
N VAL A 196 1.71 4.75 -10.78
CA VAL A 196 0.59 5.00 -9.86
C VAL A 196 -0.74 4.63 -10.51
N ILE A 197 -0.96 4.97 -11.77
CA ILE A 197 -2.22 4.65 -12.47
C ILE A 197 -2.29 3.16 -12.86
N LEU A 198 -1.15 2.57 -13.24
CA LEU A 198 -1.08 1.19 -13.69
C LEU A 198 -1.43 0.20 -12.56
N SER A 199 -0.92 0.38 -11.34
CA SER A 199 -1.13 -0.61 -10.27
C SER A 199 -2.60 -0.85 -9.91
N PRO A 200 -3.46 0.17 -9.69
CA PRO A 200 -4.91 0.00 -9.50
C PRO A 200 -5.62 -0.64 -10.68
N LEU A 201 -5.27 -0.24 -11.91
CA LEU A 201 -5.86 -0.77 -13.13
C LEU A 201 -5.57 -2.27 -13.26
N PHE A 202 -4.34 -2.68 -12.98
CA PHE A 202 -3.96 -4.08 -12.99
C PHE A 202 -4.45 -4.85 -11.76
N ALA A 203 -4.69 -4.21 -10.61
CA ALA A 203 -5.39 -4.83 -9.50
C ALA A 203 -6.83 -5.22 -9.85
N PHE A 204 -7.51 -4.36 -10.61
CA PHE A 204 -8.82 -4.67 -11.16
C PHE A 204 -8.77 -5.87 -12.11
N VAL A 205 -7.89 -5.82 -13.12
CA VAL A 205 -7.70 -6.91 -14.09
C VAL A 205 -7.31 -8.23 -13.38
N GLY A 206 -6.41 -8.14 -12.40
CA GLY A 206 -5.93 -9.27 -11.61
C GLY A 206 -7.05 -9.97 -10.86
N ASN A 207 -7.92 -9.21 -10.20
CA ASN A 207 -9.07 -9.76 -9.47
C ASN A 207 -10.00 -10.56 -10.39
N HIS A 208 -10.36 -10.00 -11.54
CA HIS A 208 -11.20 -10.69 -12.52
C HIS A 208 -10.51 -11.92 -13.13
N LEU A 209 -9.22 -11.81 -13.44
CA LEU A 209 -8.43 -12.91 -14.00
C LEU A 209 -8.33 -14.08 -13.03
N PHE A 210 -8.01 -13.82 -11.76
CA PHE A 210 -7.87 -14.87 -10.76
C PHE A 210 -9.22 -15.50 -10.42
N LEU A 211 -10.31 -14.72 -10.37
CA LEU A 211 -11.66 -15.26 -10.23
C LEU A 211 -12.05 -16.16 -11.42
N PHE A 212 -11.70 -15.74 -12.64
CA PHE A 212 -11.92 -16.56 -13.83
C PHE A 212 -11.13 -17.89 -13.76
N ILE A 213 -9.85 -17.83 -13.37
CA ILE A 213 -9.00 -19.01 -13.18
C ILE A 213 -9.59 -19.92 -12.10
N GLN A 214 -10.02 -19.35 -10.97
CA GLN A 214 -10.62 -20.11 -9.87
C GLN A 214 -11.86 -20.89 -10.34
N ARG A 215 -12.75 -20.23 -11.12
CA ARG A 215 -13.94 -20.87 -11.68
C ARG A 215 -13.61 -21.95 -12.70
N LYS A 216 -12.59 -21.74 -13.53
CA LYS A 216 -12.18 -22.70 -14.57
C LYS A 216 -11.50 -23.94 -13.99
N VAL A 217 -10.69 -23.77 -12.94
CA VAL A 217 -9.91 -24.85 -12.31
C VAL A 217 -10.64 -25.46 -11.11
N HIS A 218 -11.80 -24.90 -10.72
CA HIS A 218 -12.55 -25.28 -9.51
C HIS A 218 -11.67 -25.32 -8.24
N ALA A 219 -10.74 -24.38 -8.14
CA ALA A 219 -9.80 -24.28 -7.03
C ALA A 219 -10.44 -23.62 -5.79
N ARG A 220 -10.01 -24.05 -4.60
CA ARG A 220 -10.43 -23.43 -3.33
C ARG A 220 -9.81 -22.04 -3.17
N ALA A 221 -10.51 -21.12 -2.48
CA ALA A 221 -10.01 -19.77 -2.21
C ALA A 221 -8.65 -19.78 -1.49
N LYS A 222 -8.44 -20.71 -0.54
CA LYS A 222 -7.15 -20.97 0.12
C LYS A 222 -6.01 -21.21 -0.86
N THR A 223 -6.22 -22.07 -1.86
CA THR A 223 -5.20 -22.38 -2.86
C THR A 223 -4.90 -21.15 -3.72
N MET A 224 -5.92 -20.39 -4.11
CA MET A 224 -5.73 -19.15 -4.85
C MET A 224 -4.94 -18.10 -4.05
N LEU A 225 -5.23 -17.96 -2.75
CA LEU A 225 -4.48 -17.06 -1.85
C LEU A 225 -3.00 -17.48 -1.74
N GLN A 226 -2.73 -18.78 -1.61
CA GLN A 226 -1.36 -19.32 -1.59
C GLN A 226 -0.61 -19.03 -2.90
N VAL A 227 -1.28 -19.15 -4.06
CA VAL A 227 -0.69 -18.78 -5.36
C VAL A 227 -0.35 -17.29 -5.42
N CYS A 228 -1.22 -16.42 -4.89
CA CYS A 228 -0.94 -14.98 -4.83
C CYS A 228 0.29 -14.66 -3.96
N LEU A 229 0.36 -15.27 -2.76
CA LEU A 229 1.49 -15.12 -1.85
C LEU A 229 2.79 -15.64 -2.47
N PHE A 230 2.73 -16.78 -3.18
CA PHE A 230 3.89 -17.29 -3.91
C PHE A 230 4.35 -16.32 -5.02
N GLY A 231 3.41 -15.66 -5.71
CA GLY A 231 3.73 -14.58 -6.65
C GLY A 231 4.51 -13.43 -5.99
N TYR A 232 4.08 -13.00 -4.81
CA TYR A 232 4.80 -11.96 -4.03
C TYR A 232 6.18 -12.40 -3.54
N ILE A 233 6.36 -13.69 -3.24
CA ILE A 233 7.67 -14.26 -2.92
C ILE A 233 8.60 -14.19 -4.14
N LEU A 234 8.13 -14.54 -5.34
CA LEU A 234 8.93 -14.43 -6.56
C LEU A 234 9.38 -12.98 -6.83
N ILE A 235 8.46 -12.04 -6.62
CA ILE A 235 8.75 -10.60 -6.70
C ILE A 235 9.84 -10.21 -5.69
N SER A 236 9.73 -10.69 -4.45
CA SER A 236 10.68 -10.37 -3.37
C SER A 236 12.06 -10.98 -3.64
N ILE A 237 12.11 -12.23 -4.14
CA ILE A 237 13.35 -12.89 -4.57
C ILE A 237 14.02 -12.09 -5.69
N TYR A 238 13.25 -11.65 -6.70
CA TYR A 238 13.78 -10.82 -7.78
C TYR A 238 14.37 -9.50 -7.27
N GLY A 239 13.73 -8.87 -6.27
CA GLY A 239 14.26 -7.69 -5.60
C GLY A 239 15.57 -7.95 -4.86
N ILE A 240 15.68 -9.09 -4.18
CA ILE A 240 16.91 -9.53 -3.48
C ILE A 240 18.04 -9.80 -4.47
N LEU A 241 17.75 -10.33 -5.67
CA LEU A 241 18.79 -10.50 -6.71
C LEU A 241 19.47 -9.17 -7.07
N GLY A 242 18.77 -8.03 -6.92
CA GLY A 242 19.32 -6.68 -7.07
C GLY A 242 20.41 -6.30 -6.05
N LEU A 243 20.56 -7.05 -4.96
CA LEU A 243 21.65 -6.93 -3.98
C LEU A 243 22.90 -7.75 -4.38
N THR A 244 22.73 -8.78 -5.21
CA THR A 244 23.82 -9.68 -5.61
C THR A 244 24.64 -9.08 -6.74
N SER A 245 25.79 -9.66 -7.08
CA SER A 245 26.62 -9.25 -8.23
C SER A 245 26.08 -9.75 -9.60
N LEU A 246 25.04 -10.59 -9.61
CA LEU A 246 24.45 -11.15 -10.84
C LEU A 246 23.89 -10.07 -11.77
N PRO A 247 23.84 -10.26 -13.09
CA PRO A 247 23.34 -9.26 -14.06
C PRO A 247 21.81 -9.05 -14.06
N VAL A 248 21.10 -9.64 -13.09
CA VAL A 248 19.63 -9.70 -13.01
C VAL A 248 19.17 -9.07 -11.70
N GLY A 249 17.98 -8.46 -11.69
CA GLY A 249 17.37 -7.81 -10.52
C GLY A 249 17.53 -6.28 -10.55
N PHE A 250 16.82 -5.58 -9.65
CA PHE A 250 16.83 -4.12 -9.58
C PHE A 250 18.21 -3.58 -9.22
N LYS A 251 19.05 -3.25 -10.22
CA LYS A 251 20.41 -2.75 -10.02
C LYS A 251 20.46 -1.28 -9.61
N PRO A 252 21.49 -0.84 -8.88
CA PRO A 252 21.62 0.58 -8.54
C PRO A 252 22.04 1.33 -9.79
N VAL A 253 21.40 2.47 -10.05
CA VAL A 253 21.79 3.35 -11.16
C VAL A 253 23.29 3.69 -11.05
N ASN A 254 23.80 3.89 -9.83
CA ASN A 254 25.23 4.12 -9.57
C ASN A 254 26.14 3.02 -10.13
N MET A 255 25.77 1.74 -9.96
CA MET A 255 26.54 0.62 -10.48
C MET A 255 26.49 0.55 -12.01
N LEU A 256 25.38 0.98 -12.62
CA LEU A 256 25.27 1.02 -14.07
C LEU A 256 26.03 2.19 -14.69
N LEU A 257 26.11 3.32 -13.99
CA LEU A 257 26.98 4.44 -14.36
C LEU A 257 28.45 4.02 -14.36
N LEU A 258 28.90 3.28 -13.33
CA LEU A 258 30.28 2.77 -13.23
C LEU A 258 30.66 1.74 -14.31
N ASN A 259 29.66 1.08 -14.92
CA ASN A 259 29.87 0.07 -15.97
C ASN A 259 29.54 0.59 -17.38
N ASP A 260 29.44 1.92 -17.56
CA ASP A 260 29.07 2.58 -18.82
C ASP A 260 27.74 2.12 -19.44
N LYS A 261 26.86 1.50 -18.65
CA LYS A 261 25.53 1.04 -19.09
C LYS A 261 24.45 2.12 -18.95
N CYS A 262 24.76 3.18 -18.22
CA CYS A 262 23.95 4.38 -18.08
C CYS A 262 24.84 5.60 -18.27
N VAL A 263 24.28 6.66 -18.82
CA VAL A 263 24.92 7.96 -19.05
C VAL A 263 24.00 9.04 -18.51
N LEU A 264 24.57 9.97 -17.74
CA LEU A 264 23.86 11.15 -17.29
C LEU A 264 24.02 12.25 -18.37
N ASN A 265 22.92 12.59 -19.03
CA ASN A 265 22.88 13.65 -20.02
C ASN A 265 22.16 14.88 -19.46
N THR A 266 22.42 16.06 -20.03
CA THR A 266 21.71 17.30 -19.66
C THR A 266 21.07 17.87 -20.90
N ASN A 267 19.78 18.19 -20.84
CA ASN A 267 19.07 18.81 -21.96
C ASN A 267 19.42 20.31 -22.08
N SER A 268 18.98 20.94 -23.16
CA SER A 268 19.19 22.38 -23.42
C SER A 268 18.58 23.31 -22.36
N GLU A 269 17.68 22.80 -21.50
CA GLU A 269 17.04 23.53 -20.40
C GLU A 269 17.74 23.31 -19.05
N GLY A 270 18.87 22.59 -19.03
CA GLY A 270 19.63 22.29 -17.81
C GLY A 270 19.04 21.16 -16.94
N GLN A 271 18.04 20.42 -17.44
CA GLN A 271 17.53 19.23 -16.76
C GLN A 271 18.41 18.01 -17.05
N GLN A 272 18.83 17.33 -15.98
CA GLN A 272 19.58 16.08 -16.06
C GLN A 272 18.63 14.90 -16.28
N TYR A 273 18.96 14.03 -17.24
CA TYR A 273 18.23 12.79 -17.50
C TYR A 273 19.20 11.63 -17.69
N TYR A 274 18.75 10.42 -17.34
CA TYR A 274 19.53 9.20 -17.49
C TYR A 274 19.16 8.52 -18.81
N ASP A 275 20.15 8.29 -19.67
CA ASP A 275 19.99 7.54 -20.93
C ASP A 275 21.00 6.38 -20.97
N GLY A 276 20.78 5.40 -21.83
CA GLY A 276 21.59 4.19 -21.93
C GLY A 276 20.78 2.92 -21.76
N GLU A 277 21.27 1.83 -22.33
CA GLU A 277 20.56 0.55 -22.38
C GLU A 277 20.27 -0.02 -20.99
N GLY A 278 21.19 0.14 -20.03
CA GLY A 278 20.99 -0.30 -18.65
C GLY A 278 19.91 0.49 -17.92
N CYS A 279 19.82 1.80 -18.16
CA CYS A 279 18.82 2.66 -17.53
C CYS A 279 17.42 2.43 -18.12
N LYS A 280 17.34 2.25 -19.45
CA LYS A 280 16.10 1.80 -20.12
C LYS A 280 15.67 0.43 -19.62
N LYS A 281 16.62 -0.48 -19.36
CA LYS A 281 16.35 -1.80 -18.79
C LYS A 281 15.68 -1.68 -17.40
N ILE A 282 16.21 -0.86 -16.50
CA ILE A 282 15.59 -0.65 -15.17
C ILE A 282 14.17 -0.09 -15.30
N ALA A 283 13.96 0.87 -16.21
CA ALA A 283 12.66 1.49 -16.39
C ALA A 283 11.58 0.46 -16.81
N TRP A 284 11.88 -0.44 -17.75
CA TRP A 284 10.93 -1.48 -18.15
C TRP A 284 10.69 -2.50 -17.03
N GLU A 285 11.73 -2.87 -16.27
CA GLU A 285 11.62 -3.79 -15.11
C GLU A 285 10.64 -3.23 -14.06
N LEU A 286 10.63 -1.91 -13.87
CA LEU A 286 9.67 -1.25 -12.98
C LEU A 286 8.22 -1.35 -13.46
N TYR A 287 7.99 -1.10 -14.75
CA TYR A 287 6.64 -1.20 -15.31
C TYR A 287 6.11 -2.63 -15.16
N VAL A 288 6.92 -3.64 -15.46
CA VAL A 288 6.52 -5.04 -15.26
C VAL A 288 6.26 -5.35 -13.80
N PHE A 289 7.12 -4.87 -12.91
CA PHE A 289 6.90 -5.04 -11.48
C PHE A 289 5.59 -4.40 -11.02
N ALA A 290 5.27 -3.18 -11.45
CA ALA A 290 4.03 -2.50 -11.09
C ALA A 290 2.78 -3.22 -11.62
N VAL A 291 2.88 -3.78 -12.84
CA VAL A 291 1.84 -4.62 -13.44
C VAL A 291 1.65 -5.91 -12.63
N PHE A 292 2.73 -6.64 -12.35
CA PHE A 292 2.67 -7.88 -11.56
C PHE A 292 2.18 -7.64 -10.13
N HIS A 293 2.69 -6.60 -9.47
CA HIS A 293 2.23 -6.17 -8.16
C HIS A 293 0.74 -5.84 -8.19
N GLY A 294 0.29 -5.06 -9.17
CA GLY A 294 -1.12 -4.76 -9.40
C GLY A 294 -1.95 -6.04 -9.54
N LEU A 295 -1.58 -6.92 -10.48
CA LEU A 295 -2.27 -8.19 -10.74
C LEU A 295 -2.45 -9.08 -9.50
N LEU A 296 -1.50 -9.05 -8.56
CA LEU A 296 -1.57 -9.85 -7.33
C LEU A 296 -2.31 -9.13 -6.19
N LEU A 297 -2.31 -7.80 -6.16
CA LEU A 297 -2.84 -6.99 -5.06
C LEU A 297 -4.35 -7.16 -4.88
N GLY A 298 -5.10 -7.08 -5.98
CA GLY A 298 -6.56 -7.26 -5.97
C GLY A 298 -6.96 -8.64 -5.43
N PRO A 299 -6.51 -9.75 -6.05
CA PRO A 299 -6.78 -11.11 -5.59
C PRO A 299 -6.37 -11.38 -4.14
N LEU A 300 -5.22 -10.87 -3.69
CA LEU A 300 -4.73 -11.05 -2.31
C LEU A 300 -5.75 -10.51 -1.29
N ASN A 301 -6.26 -9.30 -1.53
CA ASN A 301 -7.26 -8.67 -0.66
C ASN A 301 -8.61 -9.39 -0.74
N SER A 302 -9.06 -9.78 -1.94
CA SER A 302 -10.35 -10.46 -2.12
C SER A 302 -10.36 -11.85 -1.48
N PHE A 303 -9.35 -12.69 -1.75
CA PHE A 303 -9.32 -14.06 -1.25
C PHE A 303 -9.06 -14.13 0.26
N SER A 304 -8.26 -13.22 0.82
CA SER A 304 -8.09 -13.18 2.28
C SER A 304 -9.40 -12.86 2.99
N ARG A 305 -10.21 -11.94 2.44
CA ARG A 305 -11.54 -11.60 2.99
C ARG A 305 -12.54 -12.75 2.84
N VAL A 306 -12.56 -13.44 1.71
CA VAL A 306 -13.45 -14.60 1.49
C VAL A 306 -13.10 -15.76 2.44
N ILE A 307 -11.81 -16.05 2.63
CA ILE A 307 -11.38 -17.09 3.59
C ILE A 307 -11.76 -16.71 5.01
N PHE A 308 -11.63 -15.42 5.36
CA PHE A 308 -12.03 -14.93 6.67
C PHE A 308 -13.54 -15.06 6.87
N SER A 309 -14.36 -14.65 5.90
CA SER A 309 -15.83 -14.73 6.00
C SER A 309 -16.35 -16.15 6.17
N GLU A 310 -15.70 -17.15 5.57
CA GLU A 310 -16.04 -18.57 5.76
C GLU A 310 -15.83 -19.10 7.20
N LEU A 311 -15.01 -18.39 8.00
CA LEU A 311 -14.66 -18.75 9.37
C LEU A 311 -15.48 -18.00 10.43
N ILE A 312 -16.32 -17.07 10.02
CA ILE A 312 -17.13 -16.26 10.92
C ILE A 312 -18.33 -17.08 11.41
N PRO A 313 -18.61 -17.10 12.73
CA PRO A 313 -19.84 -17.68 13.24
C PRO A 313 -21.05 -16.81 12.88
N THR A 314 -22.14 -17.47 12.48
CA THR A 314 -23.37 -16.79 12.08
C THR A 314 -23.95 -15.96 13.22
N GLY A 315 -24.33 -14.71 12.93
CA GLY A 315 -24.89 -13.77 13.90
C GLY A 315 -23.85 -12.95 14.68
N SER A 316 -22.56 -13.06 14.36
CA SER A 316 -21.47 -12.22 14.93
C SER A 316 -20.59 -11.58 13.85
N GLU A 317 -21.08 -11.48 12.61
CA GLU A 317 -20.33 -11.04 11.43
C GLU A 317 -19.74 -9.64 11.62
N SER A 318 -20.54 -8.71 12.15
CA SER A 318 -20.11 -7.33 12.38
C SER A 318 -18.91 -7.24 13.34
N GLU A 319 -18.89 -8.06 14.40
CA GLU A 319 -17.80 -8.07 15.39
C GLU A 319 -16.51 -8.63 14.78
N PHE A 320 -16.60 -9.78 14.09
CA PHE A 320 -15.44 -10.40 13.46
C PHE A 320 -14.90 -9.57 12.29
N PHE A 321 -15.77 -8.96 11.47
CA PHE A 321 -15.32 -8.04 10.42
C PHE A 321 -14.70 -6.76 10.96
N SER A 322 -15.19 -6.25 12.09
CA SER A 322 -14.55 -5.13 12.79
C SER A 322 -13.14 -5.52 13.24
N PHE A 323 -12.97 -6.72 13.82
CA PHE A 323 -11.64 -7.22 14.20
C PHE A 323 -10.71 -7.42 13.00
N TYR A 324 -11.23 -7.93 11.87
CA TYR A 324 -10.47 -8.03 10.62
C TYR A 324 -10.03 -6.66 10.11
N ALA A 325 -10.93 -5.66 10.11
CA ALA A 325 -10.61 -4.31 9.67
C ALA A 325 -9.55 -3.66 10.58
N ILE A 326 -9.61 -3.88 11.90
CA ILE A 326 -8.60 -3.44 12.86
C ILE A 326 -7.25 -4.10 12.58
N THR A 327 -7.23 -5.40 12.27
CA THR A 327 -5.97 -6.12 12.01
C THR A 327 -5.35 -5.70 10.67
N ASP A 328 -6.16 -5.61 9.61
CA ASP A 328 -5.70 -5.22 8.26
C ASP A 328 -5.19 -3.77 8.26
N LYS A 329 -6.02 -2.81 8.69
CA LYS A 329 -5.63 -1.39 8.68
C LYS A 329 -4.72 -1.02 9.84
N GLY A 330 -4.93 -1.60 11.01
CA GLY A 330 -4.17 -1.26 12.21
C GLY A 330 -2.74 -1.77 12.23
N THR A 331 -2.34 -2.70 11.35
CA THR A 331 -0.93 -3.11 11.21
C THR A 331 -0.21 -2.42 10.04
N SER A 332 -0.93 -1.67 9.21
CA SER A 332 -0.39 -1.09 7.97
C SER A 332 0.69 -0.02 8.17
N TRP A 333 0.81 0.56 9.37
CA TRP A 333 1.88 1.50 9.73
C TRP A 333 3.24 0.82 9.97
N ILE A 334 3.26 -0.48 10.28
CA ILE A 334 4.47 -1.23 10.65
C ILE A 334 5.39 -1.38 9.42
N GLY A 335 4.83 -1.62 8.24
CA GLY A 335 5.61 -1.81 7.01
C GLY A 335 6.53 -0.62 6.70
N PRO A 336 6.00 0.59 6.49
CA PRO A 336 6.81 1.78 6.25
C PRO A 336 7.82 2.07 7.38
N LEU A 337 7.47 1.78 8.63
CA LEU A 337 8.39 1.96 9.77
C LEU A 337 9.63 1.07 9.66
N ILE A 338 9.43 -0.23 9.40
CA ILE A 338 10.53 -1.19 9.27
C ILE A 338 11.38 -0.84 8.05
N VAL A 339 10.76 -0.50 6.91
CA VAL A 339 11.46 -0.06 5.69
C VAL A 339 12.27 1.21 5.97
N GLY A 340 11.69 2.19 6.67
CA GLY A 340 12.36 3.43 7.07
C GLY A 340 13.54 3.20 8.00
N ALA A 341 13.40 2.30 8.98
CA ALA A 341 14.45 1.92 9.91
C ALA A 341 15.60 1.17 9.21
N LEU A 342 15.29 0.20 8.34
CA LEU A 342 16.28 -0.53 7.54
C LEU A 342 17.09 0.40 6.63
N ASN A 343 16.40 1.37 6.01
CA ASN A 343 17.06 2.37 5.18
C ASN A 343 17.95 3.32 5.99
N ASN A 344 17.62 3.63 7.26
CA ASN A 344 18.46 4.49 8.09
C ASN A 344 19.69 3.74 8.65
N GLY A 345 19.53 2.46 9.01
CA GLY A 345 20.53 1.61 9.68
C GLY A 345 21.74 1.17 8.83
N GLY A 346 22.02 1.81 7.70
CA GLY A 346 23.18 1.52 6.85
C GLY A 346 22.86 0.77 5.55
N GLY A 347 21.65 0.25 5.37
CA GLY A 347 21.21 -0.40 4.13
C GLY A 347 20.74 0.57 3.05
N THR A 348 20.57 0.06 1.83
CA THR A 348 19.74 0.64 0.76
C THR A 348 18.28 0.19 0.93
N LEU A 349 17.30 0.84 0.29
CA LEU A 349 15.89 0.39 0.35
C LEU A 349 15.69 -1.02 -0.21
N ARG A 350 16.69 -1.59 -0.89
CA ARG A 350 16.66 -2.96 -1.43
C ARG A 350 16.65 -4.02 -0.33
N TYR A 351 17.23 -3.74 0.84
CA TYR A 351 17.15 -4.65 1.98
C TYR A 351 15.71 -4.85 2.46
N SER A 352 14.80 -3.93 2.11
CA SER A 352 13.36 -4.09 2.37
C SER A 352 12.75 -5.28 1.63
N PHE A 353 13.34 -5.77 0.54
CA PHE A 353 12.87 -7.00 -0.12
C PHE A 353 13.09 -8.26 0.73
N LEU A 354 14.08 -8.27 1.64
CA LEU A 354 14.22 -9.36 2.62
C LEU A 354 13.07 -9.34 3.63
N TYR A 355 12.70 -8.14 4.11
CA TYR A 355 11.53 -7.97 4.97
C TYR A 355 10.26 -8.45 4.26
N PHE A 356 10.01 -8.01 3.02
CA PHE A 356 8.85 -8.45 2.24
C PHE A 356 8.85 -9.96 1.99
N LEU A 357 10.00 -10.56 1.68
CA LEU A 357 10.12 -12.01 1.52
C LEU A 357 9.65 -12.74 2.78
N ILE A 358 10.11 -12.32 3.96
CA ILE A 358 9.71 -12.92 5.24
C ILE A 358 8.22 -12.70 5.49
N SER A 359 7.72 -11.47 5.30
CA SER A 359 6.30 -11.13 5.51
C SER A 359 5.35 -11.93 4.62
N PHE A 360 5.73 -12.25 3.37
CA PHE A 360 4.91 -13.06 2.46
C PHE A 360 5.15 -14.57 2.63
N ALA A 361 6.31 -14.99 3.13
CA ALA A 361 6.61 -16.39 3.39
C ALA A 361 5.92 -16.94 4.64
N VAL A 362 5.83 -16.15 5.73
CA VAL A 362 5.25 -16.58 7.01
C VAL A 362 3.77 -17.02 6.91
N PRO A 363 2.89 -16.35 6.16
CA PRO A 363 1.49 -16.77 6.04
C PRO A 363 1.29 -18.10 5.30
N ILE A 364 2.21 -18.52 4.42
CA ILE A 364 2.08 -19.75 3.63
C ILE A 364 1.97 -21.02 4.50
N PRO A 365 2.90 -21.31 5.44
CA PRO A 365 2.78 -22.48 6.31
C PRO A 365 1.55 -22.38 7.21
N ILE A 366 1.22 -21.19 7.74
CA ILE A 366 0.01 -20.98 8.55
C ILE A 366 -1.24 -21.38 7.76
N LEU A 367 -1.37 -20.87 6.53
CA LEU A 367 -2.47 -21.23 5.65
C LEU A 367 -2.44 -22.70 5.28
N TYR A 368 -1.27 -23.30 5.06
CA TYR A 368 -1.15 -24.73 4.74
C TYR A 368 -1.75 -25.60 5.85
N PHE A 369 -1.40 -25.35 7.11
CA PHE A 369 -1.92 -26.07 8.28
C PHE A 369 -3.35 -25.69 8.67
N LEU A 370 -3.86 -24.55 8.22
CA LEU A 370 -5.23 -24.12 8.49
C LEU A 370 -6.25 -25.05 7.80
N ASN A 371 -7.02 -25.80 8.60
CA ASN A 371 -8.13 -26.60 8.12
C ASN A 371 -9.43 -25.76 8.12
N LEU A 372 -9.75 -25.20 6.95
CA LEU A 372 -10.95 -24.41 6.73
C LEU A 372 -12.25 -25.16 7.02
N HIS A 373 -12.30 -26.47 6.73
CA HIS A 373 -13.53 -27.24 6.93
C HIS A 373 -13.86 -27.36 8.42
N LYS A 374 -12.85 -27.71 9.23
CA LYS A 374 -12.99 -27.77 10.68
C LYS A 374 -13.32 -26.40 11.27
N GLY A 375 -12.66 -25.33 10.77
CA GLY A 375 -12.96 -23.96 11.18
C GLY A 375 -14.41 -23.57 10.95
N LYS A 376 -14.97 -23.92 9.78
CA LYS A 376 -16.39 -23.69 9.47
C LYS A 376 -17.33 -24.48 10.38
N GLU A 377 -17.01 -25.75 10.66
CA GLU A 377 -17.80 -26.56 11.59
C GLU A 377 -17.81 -25.97 13.01
N ASP A 378 -16.65 -25.51 13.49
CA ASP A 378 -16.50 -24.94 14.82
C ASP A 378 -17.22 -23.58 14.92
N ALA A 379 -17.22 -22.78 13.85
CA ALA A 379 -18.00 -21.55 13.75
C ALA A 379 -19.51 -21.82 13.85
N ILE A 380 -20.02 -22.84 13.15
CA ILE A 380 -21.43 -23.25 13.22
C ILE A 380 -21.79 -23.75 14.62
N LYS A 381 -20.91 -24.53 15.27
CA LYS A 381 -21.14 -24.99 16.65
C LYS A 381 -21.22 -23.82 17.63
N PHE A 382 -20.31 -22.85 17.50
CA PHE A 382 -20.30 -21.65 18.34
C PHE A 382 -21.60 -20.85 18.18
N ALA A 383 -22.07 -20.64 16.95
CA ALA A 383 -23.33 -19.96 16.70
C ALA A 383 -24.53 -20.66 17.37
N LYS A 384 -24.62 -22.00 17.24
CA LYS A 384 -25.69 -22.78 17.88
C LYS A 384 -25.66 -22.71 19.42
N LEU A 385 -24.48 -22.65 20.03
CA LEU A 385 -24.37 -22.51 21.49
C LEU A 385 -24.88 -21.15 21.96
N ASN A 386 -24.54 -20.07 21.24
CA ASN A 386 -25.00 -18.72 21.57
C ASN A 386 -26.50 -18.51 21.33
N GLU A 387 -27.11 -19.23 20.38
CA GLU A 387 -28.57 -19.24 20.18
C GLU A 387 -29.31 -19.95 21.33
N VAL A 388 -28.68 -20.91 22.01
CA VAL A 388 -29.29 -21.64 23.14
C VAL A 388 -29.18 -20.86 24.46
N GLU A 389 -28.19 -19.97 24.59
CA GLU A 389 -28.00 -19.12 25.78
C GLU A 389 -28.84 -17.83 25.77
N LYS A 390 -29.37 -17.41 24.61
CA LYS A 390 -30.29 -16.26 24.47
C LYS A 390 -31.75 -16.70 24.54
#